data_AF-A0AA43FT14-F1
#
_entry.id   AF-A0AA43FT14-F1
#
_cell.length_a   1.000
_cell.length_b   1.000
_cell.length_c   1.000
_cell.angle_alpha   90.00
_cell.angle_beta   90.00
_cell.angle_gamma   90.00
#
_symmetry.space_group_name_H-M   'P 1'
#
loop_
_entity.id
_entity.type
_entity.pdbx_description
1 polymer ?
#
loop_
_entity_poly.entity_id
_entity_poly.type
_entity_poly.pdbx_seq_one_letter_code
_entity_poly.pdbx_strand_id
1 'polypeptide(L)'
;MTSSTPAFEPGTKVQYRSDRAKVGEVVRSPTSVQDVYWYSVQLLNGAIETVPEQDLQGFRAAQDPRGLFVEGRFGGTEDLVRKVTFHKLDEPLQNTLYSL
;
A
#
# COMPACT_ATOMS: atom_id res chain seq x y z
N MET A 1 8.57 4.92 -32.19
CA MET A 1 8.19 3.61 -31.64
C MET A 1 8.51 3.63 -30.17
N THR A 2 7.55 4.01 -29.33
CA THR A 2 7.71 3.94 -27.88
C THR A 2 7.51 2.48 -27.49
N SER A 3 8.61 1.76 -27.30
CA SER A 3 8.61 0.48 -26.61
C SER A 3 8.20 0.74 -25.17
N SER A 4 6.88 0.74 -24.92
CA SER A 4 6.39 0.67 -23.56
C SER A 4 6.96 -0.63 -22.98
N THR A 5 7.67 -0.52 -21.87
CA THR A 5 8.24 -1.68 -21.18
C THR A 5 7.26 -2.01 -20.07
N PRO A 6 6.84 -3.26 -19.90
CA PRO A 6 5.89 -3.61 -18.85
C PRO A 6 6.44 -3.22 -17.48
N ALA A 7 5.64 -2.50 -16.68
CA ALA A 7 6.06 -2.00 -15.37
C ALA A 7 6.21 -3.10 -14.30
N PHE A 8 5.52 -4.23 -14.48
CA PHE A 8 5.49 -5.34 -13.52
C PHE A 8 5.78 -6.68 -14.21
N GLU A 9 6.56 -7.52 -13.53
CA GLU A 9 6.86 -8.89 -13.96
C GLU A 9 5.94 -9.90 -13.22
N PRO A 10 5.68 -11.09 -13.79
CA PRO A 10 5.03 -12.18 -13.07
C PRO A 10 5.77 -12.51 -11.76
N GLY A 11 5.02 -12.75 -10.69
CA GLY A 11 5.52 -12.91 -9.33
C GLY A 11 5.64 -11.60 -8.53
N THR A 12 5.46 -10.45 -9.19
CA THR A 12 5.49 -9.15 -8.49
C THR A 12 4.22 -8.94 -7.68
N LYS A 13 4.37 -8.59 -6.40
CA LYS A 13 3.25 -8.13 -5.58
C LYS A 13 2.83 -6.72 -5.95
N VAL A 14 1.55 -6.56 -6.25
CA VAL A 14 0.93 -5.30 -6.64
C VAL A 14 -0.25 -4.99 -5.74
N GLN A 15 -0.55 -3.70 -5.64
CA GLN A 15 -1.65 -3.16 -4.86
C GLN A 15 -2.51 -2.29 -5.78
N TYR A 16 -3.82 -2.29 -5.55
CA TYR A 16 -4.72 -1.45 -6.33
C TYR A 16 -4.58 0.00 -5.87
N ARG A 17 -4.53 0.95 -6.81
CA ARG A 17 -4.48 2.38 -6.48
C ARG A 17 -5.77 2.86 -5.82
N SER A 18 -6.91 2.34 -6.27
CA SER A 18 -8.24 2.67 -5.74
C SER A 18 -8.49 2.07 -4.36
N ASP A 19 -7.91 0.90 -4.05
CA ASP A 19 -8.06 0.23 -2.77
C ASP A 19 -6.73 -0.36 -2.29
N ARG A 20 -6.14 0.30 -1.29
CA ARG A 20 -4.86 -0.14 -0.69
C ARG A 20 -5.00 -1.40 0.17
N ALA A 21 -6.19 -1.80 0.60
CA ALA A 21 -6.36 -3.08 1.27
C ALA A 21 -6.26 -4.26 0.27
N LYS A 22 -6.51 -3.99 -1.02
CA LYS A 22 -6.50 -5.00 -2.07
C LYS A 22 -5.09 -5.21 -2.60
N VAL A 23 -4.48 -6.31 -2.19
CA VAL A 23 -3.13 -6.74 -2.59
C VAL A 23 -3.23 -8.08 -3.32
N GLY A 24 -2.44 -8.21 -4.39
CA GLY A 24 -2.34 -9.45 -5.14
C GLY A 24 -0.98 -9.62 -5.79
N GLU A 25 -0.83 -10.70 -6.55
CA GLU A 25 0.39 -11.06 -7.24
C GLU A 25 0.12 -11.19 -8.74
N VAL A 26 1.01 -10.66 -9.57
CA VAL A 26 0.90 -10.80 -11.02
C VAL A 26 1.20 -12.25 -11.39
N VAL A 27 0.22 -12.96 -11.95
CA VAL A 27 0.35 -14.40 -12.27
C VAL A 27 0.70 -14.68 -13.73
N ARG A 28 0.48 -13.71 -14.63
CA ARG A 28 0.73 -13.88 -16.07
C ARG A 28 1.44 -12.65 -16.65
N SER A 29 2.12 -12.86 -17.77
CA SER A 29 2.71 -11.78 -18.55
C SER A 29 1.63 -10.78 -18.98
N PRO A 30 1.95 -9.47 -18.97
CA PRO A 30 0.98 -8.45 -19.35
C PRO A 30 0.58 -8.57 -20.81
N THR A 31 -0.70 -8.33 -21.07
CA THR A 31 -1.24 -8.25 -22.43
C THR A 31 -1.33 -6.77 -22.82
N SER A 32 -0.73 -6.38 -23.94
CA SER A 32 -0.92 -5.04 -24.48
C SER A 32 -2.20 -4.99 -25.29
N VAL A 33 -3.12 -4.10 -24.92
CA VAL A 33 -4.36 -3.82 -25.66
C VAL A 33 -4.48 -2.31 -25.77
N GLN A 34 -4.48 -1.80 -27.01
CA GLN A 34 -4.62 -0.36 -27.29
C GLN A 34 -3.57 0.51 -26.55
N ASP A 35 -2.29 0.11 -26.61
CA ASP A 35 -1.17 0.78 -25.92
C ASP A 35 -1.25 0.78 -24.38
N VAL A 36 -2.21 0.07 -23.79
CA VAL A 36 -2.34 -0.14 -22.34
C VAL A 36 -1.95 -1.57 -21.98
N TYR A 37 -1.14 -1.73 -20.94
CA TYR A 37 -0.83 -3.04 -20.38
C TYR A 37 -1.92 -3.49 -19.40
N TRP A 38 -2.40 -4.71 -19.62
CA TRP A 38 -3.35 -5.39 -18.75
C TRP A 38 -2.66 -6.54 -18.04
N TYR A 39 -2.85 -6.58 -16.72
CA TYR A 39 -2.22 -7.54 -15.81
C TYR A 39 -3.26 -8.47 -15.22
N SER A 40 -2.98 -9.77 -15.20
CA SER A 40 -3.76 -10.74 -14.42
C SER A 40 -3.18 -10.81 -13.01
N VAL A 41 -3.94 -10.34 -12.04
CA VAL A 41 -3.55 -10.28 -10.63
C VAL A 41 -4.35 -11.32 -9.84
N GLN A 42 -3.65 -12.22 -9.16
CA GLN A 42 -4.24 -13.16 -8.22
C GLN A 42 -4.28 -12.53 -6.82
N LEU A 43 -5.47 -12.43 -6.26
CA LEU A 43 -5.73 -11.89 -4.93
C LEU A 43 -5.54 -12.98 -3.86
N LEU A 44 -5.41 -12.57 -2.59
CA LEU A 44 -5.25 -13.50 -1.46
C LEU A 44 -6.41 -14.50 -1.29
N ASN A 45 -7.60 -14.18 -1.79
CA ASN A 45 -8.76 -15.07 -1.81
C ASN A 45 -8.73 -16.08 -2.98
N GLY A 46 -7.67 -16.09 -3.79
CA GLY A 46 -7.51 -16.95 -4.96
C GLY A 46 -8.22 -16.45 -6.22
N ALA A 47 -8.99 -15.35 -6.14
CA ALA A 47 -9.63 -14.77 -7.32
C ALA A 47 -8.59 -14.13 -8.25
N ILE A 48 -8.79 -14.30 -9.56
CA ILE A 48 -7.94 -13.69 -10.59
C ILE A 48 -8.73 -12.58 -11.24
N GLU A 49 -8.19 -11.36 -11.19
CA GLU A 49 -8.76 -10.18 -11.84
C GLU A 49 -7.82 -9.66 -12.92
N THR A 50 -8.39 -9.13 -14.00
CA THR A 50 -7.61 -8.49 -15.08
C THR A 50 -7.76 -6.99 -14.95
N VAL A 51 -6.64 -6.30 -14.75
CA VAL A 51 -6.61 -4.89 -14.33
C VAL A 51 -5.62 -4.12 -15.19
N PRO A 52 -5.94 -2.89 -15.62
CA PRO A 52 -5.00 -2.08 -16.39
C PRO A 52 -3.87 -1.55 -15.49
N GLU A 53 -2.70 -1.31 -16.09
CA GLU A 53 -1.49 -0.83 -15.39
C GLU A 53 -1.75 0.42 -14.54
N GLN A 54 -2.58 1.34 -15.05
CA GLN A 54 -2.91 2.61 -14.39
C GLN A 54 -3.57 2.45 -13.02
N ASP A 55 -4.27 1.33 -12.78
CA ASP A 55 -4.96 1.04 -11.53
C ASP A 55 -4.09 0.23 -10.56
N LEU A 56 -2.88 -0.12 -10.97
CA LEU A 56 -1.92 -0.88 -10.17
C LEU A 56 -0.75 0.00 -9.72
N GLN A 57 -0.21 -0.36 -8.56
CA GLN A 57 1.05 0.15 -8.05
C GLN A 57 1.85 -0.97 -7.40
N GLY A 58 3.17 -0.85 -7.37
CA GLY A 58 4.01 -1.81 -6.66
C GLY A 58 3.63 -1.87 -5.19
N PHE A 59 3.43 -3.07 -4.66
CA PHE A 59 3.12 -3.25 -3.24
C PHE A 59 4.36 -2.87 -2.42
N ARG A 60 4.27 -1.75 -1.68
CA ARG A 60 5.20 -1.47 -0.60
C ARG A 60 4.58 -2.02 0.68
N ALA A 61 5.20 -3.05 1.25
CA ALA A 61 4.84 -3.49 2.59
C ALA A 61 4.86 -2.27 3.50
N ALA A 62 3.76 -2.05 4.23
CA ALA A 62 3.77 -1.10 5.33
C ALA A 62 4.90 -1.56 6.25
N GLN A 63 5.97 -0.76 6.32
CA GLN A 63 7.10 -1.09 7.17
C GLN A 63 6.56 -1.19 8.59
N ASP A 64 6.71 -2.37 9.21
CA ASP A 64 6.32 -2.58 10.59
C ASP A 64 7.04 -1.51 11.43
N PRO A 65 6.32 -0.64 12.17
CA PRO A 65 6.93 0.33 13.05
C PRO A 65 7.96 -0.30 14.00
N ARG A 66 7.71 -1.54 14.44
CA ARG A 66 8.65 -2.30 15.28
C ARG A 66 9.92 -2.68 14.52
N GLY A 67 9.79 -3.12 13.27
CA GLY A 67 10.92 -3.39 12.38
C GLY A 67 11.77 -2.14 12.15
N LEU A 68 11.14 -1.00 11.88
CA LEU A 68 11.82 0.28 11.73
C LEU A 68 12.52 0.77 13.00
N PHE A 69 11.94 0.49 14.17
CA PHE A 69 12.55 0.80 15.45
C PHE A 69 13.80 -0.05 15.71
N VAL A 70 13.74 -1.34 15.42
CA VAL A 70 14.90 -2.25 15.53
C VAL A 70 16.01 -1.89 14.53
N GLU A 71 15.64 -1.49 13.31
CA GLU A 71 16.60 -1.07 12.27
C GLU A 71 17.16 0.34 12.50
N GLY A 72 16.72 1.07 13.54
CA GLY A 72 17.16 2.44 13.83
C GLY A 72 16.74 3.46 12.75
N ARG A 73 15.76 3.11 11.91
CA ARG A 73 15.23 3.94 10.81
C ARG A 73 13.93 4.62 11.17
N PHE A 74 13.36 4.30 12.34
CA PHE A 74 12.26 5.07 12.90
C PHE A 74 12.80 6.47 13.20
N GLY A 75 12.23 7.49 12.55
CA GLY A 75 12.55 8.89 12.82
C GLY A 75 12.61 9.07 14.33
N GLY A 76 13.73 9.63 14.80
CA GLY A 76 14.17 9.52 16.19
C GLY A 76 13.18 10.07 17.23
N THR A 77 13.65 10.31 18.44
CA THR A 77 12.80 10.67 19.59
C THR A 77 11.79 11.79 19.30
N GLU A 78 12.16 12.79 18.49
CA GLU A 78 11.26 13.89 18.11
C GLU A 78 10.05 13.45 17.27
N ASP A 79 10.24 12.56 16.29
CA ASP A 79 9.14 12.10 15.41
C ASP A 79 8.17 11.20 16.17
N LEU A 80 8.68 10.40 17.10
CA LEU A 80 7.85 9.61 18.00
C LEU A 80 7.01 10.52 18.91
N VAL A 81 7.63 11.51 19.55
CA VAL A 81 6.91 12.48 20.42
C VAL A 81 5.84 13.21 19.63
N ARG A 82 6.13 13.66 18.40
CA ARG A 82 5.16 14.34 17.54
C ARG A 82 3.96 13.46 17.21
N LYS A 83 4.17 12.19 16.84
CA LYS A 83 3.09 11.24 16.54
C LYS A 83 2.25 10.91 17.77
N VAL A 84 2.86 10.70 18.94
CA VAL A 84 2.15 10.45 20.19
C VAL A 84 1.31 11.66 20.61
N THR A 85 1.87 12.86 20.51
CA THR A 85 1.15 14.11 20.81
C THR A 85 -0.02 14.30 19.86
N PHE A 86 0.16 14.06 18.56
CA PHE A 86 -0.94 14.13 17.60
C PHE A 86 -2.05 13.14 17.96
N HIS A 87 -1.70 11.89 18.30
CA HIS A 87 -2.68 10.87 18.66
C HIS A 87 -3.45 11.23 19.94
N LYS A 88 -2.77 11.77 20.95
CA LYS A 88 -3.41 12.26 22.19
C LYS A 88 -4.31 13.48 22.01
N LEU A 89 -4.07 14.28 20.97
CA LEU A 89 -4.91 15.43 20.62
C LEU A 89 -6.11 15.04 19.76
N ASP A 90 -6.01 13.95 19.01
CA ASP A 90 -7.10 13.39 18.20
C ASP A 90 -8.12 12.61 19.05
N GLU A 91 -7.72 12.14 20.24
CA GLU A 91 -8.68 11.72 21.25
C GLU A 91 -9.42 12.97 21.77
N PRO A 92 -10.75 13.09 21.57
CA PRO A 92 -11.50 14.17 22.21
C PRO A 92 -11.28 14.02 23.71
N LEU A 93 -10.86 15.10 24.37
CA LEU A 93 -10.88 15.22 25.82
C LEU A 93 -12.30 14.85 26.25
N GLN A 94 -12.51 13.58 26.62
CA GLN A 94 -13.76 13.16 27.22
C GLN A 94 -13.79 13.92 28.54
N ASN A 95 -14.56 15.02 28.52
CA ASN A 95 -14.77 15.90 29.63
C ASN A 95 -15.34 15.07 30.78
N THR A 96 -14.46 14.56 31.64
CA THR A 96 -14.79 14.08 32.99
C THR A 96 -15.30 15.21 33.89
N LEU A 97 -15.36 16.45 33.38
CA LEU A 97 -15.87 17.64 34.06
C LEU A 97 -17.40 17.82 33.97
N TYR A 98 -18.13 17.08 33.12
CA TYR A 98 -19.59 17.18 32.98
C TYR A 98 -20.37 15.93 33.46
N SER A 99 -19.74 15.09 34.30
CA SER A 99 -20.37 13.88 34.86
C SER A 99 -20.93 14.08 36.29
N LEU A 100 -21.48 15.27 36.59
CA LEU A 100 -22.11 15.60 37.88
C LEU A 100 -23.61 15.86 37.69
#